data_AF-A0A4Q3EEG4-F1
#
_entry.id   AF-A0A4Q3EEG4-F1
#
_cell.length_a   1.000
_cell.length_b   1.000
_cell.length_c   1.000
_cell.angle_alpha   90.00
_cell.angle_beta   90.00
_cell.angle_gamma   90.00
#
_symmetry.space_group_name_H-M   'P 1'
#
loop_
_entity.id
_entity.type
_entity.pdbx_description
1 polymer ?
#
loop_
_entity_poly.entity_id
_entity_poly.type
_entity_poly.pdbx_seq_one_letter_code
_entity_poly.pdbx_strand_id
1 'polypeptide(L)'
;VLVTPSTLLATLKTIASVWKQEQQTRNALDIATKAGALYDKFVGFTEDMKKIGQNIDRSKDAYNEAFNKLSSGTGNLVSRAETLRKLGAKNSKQLDQKLLEEE
;
A
#
# COMPACT_ATOMS: atom_id res chain seq x y z
N VAL A 1 30.18 -30.53 52.82
CA VAL A 1 28.73 -30.20 52.78
C VAL A 1 27.97 -31.51 52.90
N LEU A 2 27.26 -31.74 54.01
CA LEU A 2 26.39 -32.91 54.17
C LEU A 2 25.11 -32.65 53.36
N VAL A 3 24.85 -33.51 52.37
CA VAL A 3 23.66 -33.41 51.53
C VAL A 3 22.56 -34.24 52.18
N THR A 4 21.48 -33.59 52.64
CA THR A 4 20.25 -34.28 53.03
C THR A 4 19.27 -34.29 51.86
N PRO A 5 18.30 -35.22 51.81
CA PRO A 5 17.31 -35.29 50.72
C PRO A 5 16.60 -33.96 50.45
N SER A 6 16.35 -33.16 51.51
CA SER A 6 15.74 -31.83 51.40
C SER A 6 16.64 -30.81 50.70
N THR A 7 17.94 -30.81 51.00
CA THR A 7 18.90 -29.93 50.33
C THR A 7 19.05 -30.30 48.85
N LEU A 8 19.09 -31.60 48.51
CA LEU A 8 19.14 -32.04 47.11
C LEU A 8 17.89 -31.60 46.33
N LEU A 9 16.70 -31.78 46.91
CA LEU A 9 15.44 -31.37 46.29
C LEU A 9 15.37 -29.85 46.07
N ALA A 10 15.85 -29.06 47.04
CA ALA A 10 15.95 -27.62 46.90
C ALA A 10 16.89 -27.24 45.74
N THR A 11 18.06 -27.86 45.64
CA THR A 11 19.01 -27.61 44.55
C THR A 11 18.44 -27.99 43.18
N LEU A 12 17.75 -29.14 43.06
CA LEU A 12 17.10 -29.55 41.80
C LEU A 12 15.99 -28.58 41.38
N LYS A 13 15.18 -28.09 42.33
CA LYS A 13 14.17 -27.06 42.05
C LYS A 13 14.80 -25.75 41.59
N THR A 14 15.93 -25.35 42.18
CA THR A 14 16.68 -24.17 41.74
C THR A 14 17.19 -24.35 40.32
N ILE A 15 17.78 -25.49 39.97
CA ILE A 15 18.24 -25.78 38.60
C ILE A 15 17.07 -25.70 37.61
N ALA A 16 15.94 -26.34 37.92
CA ALA A 16 14.74 -26.29 37.09
C ALA A 16 14.23 -24.84 36.91
N SER A 17 14.27 -24.02 37.96
CA SER A 17 13.89 -22.60 37.88
C SER A 17 14.85 -21.79 37.02
N VAL A 18 16.16 -22.05 37.12
CA VAL A 18 17.19 -21.38 36.31
C VAL A 18 16.97 -21.69 34.83
N TRP A 19 16.74 -22.95 34.46
CA TRP A 19 16.46 -23.32 33.06
C TRP A 19 15.17 -22.69 32.54
N LYS A 20 14.12 -22.64 33.36
CA LYS A 20 12.87 -21.95 32.99
C LYS A 20 13.12 -20.46 32.74
N GLN A 21 13.88 -19.79 33.60
CA GLN A 21 14.23 -18.39 33.43
C GLN A 21 15.06 -18.16 32.17
N GLU A 22 16.07 -19.00 31.93
CA GLU A 22 16.92 -18.92 30.73
C GLU A 22 16.09 -19.08 29.44
N GLN A 23 15.17 -20.05 29.41
CA GLN A 23 14.27 -20.22 28.28
C GLN A 23 13.36 -19.00 28.05
N GLN A 24 12.83 -18.41 29.13
CA GLN A 24 12.03 -17.19 29.03
C GLN A 24 12.85 -16.02 28.48
N THR A 25 14.09 -15.85 28.94
CA THR A 25 15.00 -14.82 28.43
C THR A 25 15.31 -15.02 26.95
N ARG A 26 15.63 -16.25 26.52
CA ARG A 26 15.84 -16.56 25.09
C ARG A 26 14.61 -16.24 24.24
N ASN A 27 13.44 -16.67 24.69
CA ASN A 27 12.19 -16.38 23.98
C ASN A 27 11.93 -14.87 23.89
N ALA A 28 12.19 -14.11 24.96
CA ALA A 28 12.02 -12.65 24.97
C ALA A 28 12.95 -11.96 23.97
N LEU A 29 14.21 -12.39 23.87
CA LEU A 29 15.17 -11.87 22.88
C LEU A 29 14.75 -12.19 21.45
N ASP A 30 14.27 -13.42 21.19
CA ASP A 30 13.77 -13.82 19.88
C ASP A 30 12.53 -13.02 19.48
N ILE A 31 11.61 -12.78 20.43
CA ILE A 31 10.43 -11.94 20.22
C ILE A 31 10.85 -10.51 19.88
N ALA A 32 11.78 -9.92 20.64
CA ALA A 32 12.25 -8.57 20.40
C ALA A 32 12.89 -8.43 19.00
N THR A 33 13.72 -9.40 18.61
CA THR A 33 14.36 -9.43 17.28
C THR A 33 13.32 -9.52 16.16
N LYS A 34 12.35 -10.43 16.29
CA LYS A 34 11.27 -10.59 15.30
C LYS A 34 10.35 -9.37 15.25
N ALA A 35 10.06 -8.76 16.40
CA ALA A 35 9.25 -7.55 16.48
C ALA A 35 9.93 -6.37 15.78
N GLY A 36 11.24 -6.19 15.98
CA GLY A 36 12.02 -5.18 15.27
C GLY A 36 11.96 -5.37 13.75
N ALA A 37 12.29 -6.58 13.27
CA ALA A 37 12.24 -6.90 11.84
C ALA A 37 10.83 -6.74 11.24
N LEU A 38 9.79 -7.09 12.00
CA LEU A 38 8.40 -6.88 11.59
C LEU A 38 8.07 -5.39 11.46
N TYR A 39 8.50 -4.58 12.42
CA TYR A 39 8.26 -3.14 12.42
C TYR A 39 8.95 -2.48 11.22
N ASP A 40 10.20 -2.81 10.93
CA ASP A 40 10.91 -2.30 9.76
C ASP A 40 10.19 -2.64 8.45
N LYS A 41 9.71 -3.89 8.32
CA LYS A 41 8.90 -4.30 7.17
C LYS A 41 7.58 -3.56 7.07
N PHE A 42 6.92 -3.32 8.21
CA PHE A 42 5.68 -2.56 8.26
C PHE A 42 5.90 -1.12 7.80
N VAL A 43 6.96 -0.46 8.26
CA VAL A 43 7.31 0.90 7.80
C VAL A 43 7.54 0.90 6.28
N GLY A 44 8.34 -0.02 5.75
CA GLY A 44 8.56 -0.14 4.31
C GLY A 44 7.25 -0.33 3.52
N PHE A 45 6.33 -1.14 4.04
CA PHE A 45 5.01 -1.31 3.44
C PHE A 45 4.19 -0.02 3.44
N THR A 46 4.23 0.79 4.51
CA THR A 46 3.54 2.09 4.54
C THR A 46 4.09 3.07 3.50
N GLU A 47 5.41 3.04 3.24
CA GLU A 47 6.02 3.86 2.20
C GLU A 47 5.57 3.43 0.81
N ASP A 48 5.49 2.12 0.56
CA ASP A 48 5.00 1.60 -0.71
C ASP A 48 3.53 1.96 -0.94
N MET A 49 2.68 1.87 0.10
CA MET A 49 1.30 2.34 0.02
C MET A 49 1.20 3.83 -0.29
N LYS A 50 2.08 4.67 0.28
CA LYS A 50 2.13 6.09 -0.04
C LYS A 50 2.53 6.34 -1.50
N LYS A 51 3.51 5.61 -2.04
CA LYS A 51 3.91 5.70 -3.45
C LYS A 51 2.77 5.30 -4.38
N ILE A 52 2.02 4.25 -4.04
CA ILE A 52 0.84 3.82 -4.81
C ILE A 52 -0.20 4.95 -4.84
N GLY A 53 -0.54 5.54 -3.70
CA GLY A 53 -1.47 6.67 -3.63
C GLY A 53 -1.06 7.83 -4.56
N GLN A 54 0.21 8.23 -4.51
CA GLN A 54 0.74 9.28 -5.38
C GLN A 54 0.63 8.95 -6.88
N ASN A 55 0.84 7.69 -7.26
CA ASN A 55 0.73 7.28 -8.67
C ASN A 55 -0.72 7.23 -9.15
N ILE A 56 -1.67 6.89 -8.25
CA ILE A 56 -3.10 6.97 -8.55
C ILE A 56 -3.50 8.42 -8.80
N ASP A 57 -3.07 9.34 -7.94
CA ASP A 57 -3.38 10.77 -8.10
C ASP A 57 -2.82 11.31 -9.43
N ARG A 58 -1.55 10.99 -9.75
CA ARG A 58 -0.95 11.35 -11.05
C ARG A 58 -1.71 10.77 -12.24
N SER A 59 -2.17 9.53 -12.13
CA SER A 59 -2.93 8.88 -13.20
C SER A 59 -4.28 9.56 -13.38
N LYS A 60 -4.92 9.98 -12.28
CA LYS A 60 -6.17 10.75 -12.30
C LYS A 60 -5.95 12.13 -12.93
N ASP A 61 -4.87 12.81 -12.61
CA ASP A 61 -4.54 14.10 -13.21
C ASP A 61 -4.29 13.99 -14.72
N ALA A 62 -3.52 12.98 -15.15
CA ALA A 62 -3.28 12.70 -16.56
C ALA A 62 -4.59 12.36 -17.30
N TYR A 63 -5.48 11.59 -16.66
CA TYR A 63 -6.81 11.31 -17.18
C TYR A 63 -7.62 12.59 -17.36
N ASN A 64 -7.68 13.45 -16.34
CA ASN A 64 -8.41 14.72 -16.39
C ASN A 64 -7.86 15.63 -17.48
N GLU A 65 -6.54 15.73 -17.63
CA GLU A 65 -5.91 16.53 -18.69
C GLU A 65 -6.26 15.99 -20.08
N ALA A 66 -6.22 14.68 -20.27
CA ALA A 66 -6.59 14.04 -21.52
C ALA A 66 -8.09 14.27 -21.84
N PHE A 67 -8.95 14.14 -20.83
CA PHE A 67 -10.38 14.38 -20.97
C PHE A 67 -10.69 15.85 -21.28
N ASN A 68 -9.95 16.78 -20.67
CA ASN A 68 -10.06 18.20 -20.99
C ASN A 68 -9.69 18.49 -22.44
N LYS A 69 -8.62 17.89 -22.96
CA LYS A 69 -8.25 18.01 -24.38
C LYS A 69 -9.29 17.38 -25.30
N LEU A 70 -9.96 16.32 -24.85
CA LEU A 70 -11.00 15.62 -25.60
C LEU A 70 -12.30 16.44 -25.67
N SER A 71 -12.86 16.84 -24.52
CA SER A 71 -14.28 17.25 -24.43
C SER A 71 -14.55 18.61 -23.76
N SER A 72 -13.88 18.97 -22.66
CA SER A 72 -14.28 20.15 -21.86
C SER A 72 -13.41 21.40 -22.06
N GLY A 73 -12.19 21.26 -22.59
CA GLY A 73 -11.26 22.38 -22.78
C GLY A 73 -11.67 23.32 -23.92
N THR A 74 -11.21 24.58 -23.88
CA THR A 74 -11.43 25.54 -24.97
C THR A 74 -10.76 25.05 -26.25
N GLY A 75 -11.56 24.84 -27.31
CA GLY A 75 -11.09 24.26 -28.56
C GLY A 75 -10.72 22.78 -28.42
N ASN A 76 -11.44 22.03 -27.58
CA ASN A 76 -11.30 20.58 -27.47
C ASN A 76 -11.53 19.85 -28.81
N LEU A 77 -11.05 18.60 -28.87
CA LEU A 77 -11.06 17.80 -30.09
C LEU A 77 -12.47 17.48 -30.58
N VAL A 78 -13.42 17.23 -29.68
CA VAL A 78 -14.82 16.95 -30.01
C VAL A 78 -15.45 18.14 -30.75
N SER A 79 -15.33 19.34 -30.19
CA SER A 79 -15.82 20.59 -30.78
C SER A 79 -15.20 20.84 -32.16
N ARG A 80 -13.86 20.71 -32.28
CA ARG A 80 -13.16 20.89 -33.56
C ARG A 80 -13.60 19.88 -34.61
N ALA A 81 -13.73 18.61 -34.24
CA ALA A 81 -14.18 17.55 -35.14
C ALA A 81 -15.62 17.80 -35.62
N GLU A 82 -16.50 18.24 -34.71
CA GLU A 82 -17.88 18.62 -35.05
C GLU A 82 -17.96 19.85 -35.96
N THR A 83 -17.13 20.87 -35.75
CA THR A 83 -17.04 22.02 -36.67
C THR A 83 -16.66 21.56 -38.08
N LEU A 84 -15.65 20.68 -38.21
CA LEU A 84 -15.23 20.15 -39.52
C LEU A 84 -16.34 19.32 -40.19
N ARG A 85 -17.07 18.51 -39.41
CA ARG A 85 -18.24 17.77 -39.91
C ARG A 85 -19.31 18.74 -40.43
N LYS A 86 -19.64 19.79 -39.67
CA LYS A 86 -20.60 20.83 -40.08
C LYS A 86 -20.17 21.57 -41.36
N LEU A 87 -18.86 21.69 -41.61
CA LEU A 87 -18.30 22.27 -42.83
C LEU A 87 -18.31 21.31 -44.03
N GLY A 88 -18.84 20.09 -43.90
CA GLY A 88 -19.03 19.15 -45.01
C GLY A 88 -17.93 18.08 -45.15
N ALA A 89 -17.10 17.88 -44.13
CA ALA A 89 -16.16 16.76 -44.13
C ALA A 89 -16.92 15.42 -44.20
N LYS A 90 -16.57 14.57 -45.18
CA LYS A 90 -17.19 13.25 -45.33
C LYS A 90 -16.80 12.33 -44.16
N ASN A 91 -17.77 11.90 -43.37
CA ASN A 91 -17.60 10.92 -42.30
C ASN A 91 -18.61 9.76 -42.43
N SER A 92 -18.18 8.55 -42.08
CA SER A 92 -19.02 7.34 -42.10
C SER A 92 -19.64 7.00 -40.74
N LYS A 93 -19.15 7.61 -39.66
CA LYS A 93 -19.59 7.39 -38.28
C LYS A 93 -19.81 8.73 -37.57
N GLN A 94 -20.83 8.79 -36.71
CA GLN A 94 -21.11 9.95 -35.86
C GLN A 94 -20.64 9.68 -34.43
N LEU A 95 -20.15 10.74 -33.78
CA LEU A 95 -19.80 10.72 -32.37
C LEU A 95 -21.09 10.61 -31.53
N ASP A 96 -21.03 9.89 -30.41
CA ASP A 96 -22.16 9.77 -29.48
C ASP A 96 -22.54 11.15 -28.95
N GLN A 97 -23.85 11.45 -28.97
CA GLN A 97 -24.42 12.73 -28.59
C GLN A 97 -24.18 13.04 -27.10
N LYS A 98 -24.02 12.02 -26.26
CA LYS A 98 -23.70 12.20 -24.84
C LYS A 98 -22.35 12.88 -24.60
N LEU A 99 -21.38 12.74 -25.50
CA LEU A 99 -20.09 13.42 -25.42
C LEU A 99 -20.17 14.89 -25.87
N LEU A 100 -21.29 15.31 -26.45
CA LEU A 100 -21.53 16.67 -26.95
C LEU A 100 -22.39 17.51 -25.99
N GLU A 101 -23.06 16.88 -25.03
CA GLU A 101 -24.07 17.50 -24.16
C GLU A 101 -23.62 17.66 -22.70
N GLU A 102 -22.40 17.23 -22.33
CA GLU A 102 -21.79 17.54 -21.02
C GLU A 102 -21.24 18.99 -21.03
N GLU A 103 -22.15 19.96 -20.92
CA GLU A 103 -21.87 21.34 -20.46
C GLU A 103 -22.19 21.49 -18.96
#